data_AF-A0A8T3MRP2-F1
#
_entry.id   AF-A0A8T3MRP2-F1
#
_cell.length_a   1.000
_cell.length_b   1.000
_cell.length_c   1.000
_cell.angle_alpha   90.00
_cell.angle_beta   90.00
_cell.angle_gamma   90.00
#
_symmetry.space_group_name_H-M   'P 1'
#
loop_
_entity.id
_entity.type
_entity.pdbx_description
1 polymer ?
#
loop_
_entity_poly.entity_id
_entity_poly.type
_entity_poly.pdbx_seq_one_letter_code
_entity_poly.pdbx_strand_id
1 'polypeptide(L)'
;MEARTLVPLPSPIDDDGPAASSGRVRVDGDRIVVDRLSVQDQALAAYLAERAPEDRAAVVERALRIGLVALQDAGVSVNVDVVRAEFGKIVRQTEIVNERAAAALEQTLRTNFADGDGRLPRTLERFLGDRGALRGMVDELFDESKRDSAIGRIGRMLERYFDGDASKLAFLLDPTRLHSPMHQFRQEMTDGFRNLQERLVAIEAAAAARGAERARSAAKGADFEDLLEAMLGDLARGAGDLLDRTGTETGTLLKSKKGDFVLTLDARVARGCDL
;
A
#
# COMPACT_ATOMS: atom_id res chain seq x y z
N MET A 1 -37.26 -60.81 7.52
CA MET A 1 -36.11 -60.41 8.35
C MET A 1 -36.65 -60.11 9.73
N GLU A 2 -36.72 -61.12 10.60
CA GLU A 2 -37.25 -60.97 11.95
C GLU A 2 -36.12 -60.52 12.89
N ALA A 3 -36.18 -59.25 13.30
CA ALA A 3 -35.23 -58.65 14.23
C ALA A 3 -35.87 -58.57 15.63
N ARG A 4 -35.42 -59.49 16.49
CA ARG A 4 -35.35 -59.47 17.96
C ARG A 4 -35.99 -58.25 18.65
N THR A 5 -37.15 -58.48 19.24
CA THR A 5 -37.79 -57.59 20.22
C THR A 5 -37.08 -57.72 21.58
N LEU A 6 -36.54 -56.61 22.08
CA LEU A 6 -35.96 -56.48 23.41
C LEU A 6 -37.04 -56.54 24.50
N VAL A 7 -36.78 -57.32 25.55
CA VAL A 7 -37.53 -57.36 26.82
C VAL A 7 -37.08 -56.20 27.72
N PRO A 8 -37.98 -55.64 28.54
CA PRO A 8 -37.64 -55.47 29.94
C PRO A 8 -38.74 -55.96 30.90
N LEU A 9 -38.30 -56.66 31.95
CA LEU A 9 -38.98 -56.94 33.23
C LEU A 9 -38.55 -55.85 34.26
N PRO A 10 -39.08 -55.82 35.49
CA PRO A 10 -40.41 -55.40 35.90
C PRO A 10 -40.35 -54.17 36.85
N SER A 11 -41.50 -53.50 37.11
CA SER A 11 -41.66 -52.58 38.24
C SER A 11 -41.40 -53.31 39.58
N PRO A 12 -40.83 -52.66 40.61
CA PRO A 12 -41.61 -51.84 41.56
C PRO A 12 -40.83 -50.58 42.02
N ILE A 13 -41.43 -49.56 42.63
CA ILE A 13 -41.69 -49.45 44.08
C ILE A 13 -42.64 -48.27 44.28
N ASP A 14 -43.78 -48.55 44.89
CA ASP A 14 -44.59 -47.59 45.64
C ASP A 14 -43.79 -47.16 46.87
N ASP A 15 -43.54 -45.86 47.03
CA ASP A 15 -43.15 -45.26 48.31
C ASP A 15 -44.28 -44.33 48.76
N ASP A 16 -45.07 -44.86 49.69
CA ASP A 16 -46.28 -44.27 50.24
C ASP A 16 -45.89 -43.43 51.48
N GLY A 17 -45.84 -42.11 51.30
CA GLY A 17 -45.72 -41.08 52.34
C GLY A 17 -46.81 -40.02 52.10
N PRO A 18 -47.37 -39.37 53.14
CA PRO A 18 -48.73 -38.83 53.11
C PRO A 18 -48.88 -37.82 51.97
N ALA A 19 -49.71 -38.18 50.98
CA ALA A 19 -50.01 -37.37 49.82
C ALA A 19 -50.74 -36.08 50.24
N ALA A 20 -49.97 -35.04 50.53
CA ALA A 20 -50.46 -33.68 50.41
C ALA A 20 -50.95 -33.51 48.96
N SER A 21 -52.16 -32.99 48.79
CA SER A 21 -52.78 -32.73 47.50
C SER A 21 -51.93 -31.75 46.67
N SER A 22 -50.88 -32.24 46.00
CA SER A 22 -50.08 -31.42 45.11
C SER A 22 -50.90 -31.10 43.88
N GLY A 23 -51.36 -29.85 43.82
CA GLY A 23 -51.98 -29.31 42.63
C GLY A 23 -51.02 -29.43 41.44
N ARG A 24 -51.53 -29.79 40.26
CA ARG A 24 -50.71 -29.95 39.06
C ARG A 24 -50.72 -28.64 38.28
N VAL A 25 -49.56 -28.02 38.11
CA VAL A 25 -49.40 -26.77 37.36
C VAL A 25 -48.92 -27.09 35.94
N ARG A 26 -49.60 -26.55 34.93
CA ARG A 26 -49.22 -26.63 33.51
C ARG A 26 -49.25 -25.24 32.88
N VAL A 27 -48.37 -25.02 31.90
CA VAL A 27 -48.29 -23.77 31.12
C VAL A 27 -48.51 -24.14 29.66
N ASP A 28 -49.63 -23.69 29.11
CA ASP A 28 -50.02 -23.93 27.72
C ASP A 28 -50.04 -22.58 26.99
N GLY A 29 -48.92 -22.23 26.35
CA GLY A 29 -48.76 -20.93 25.69
C GLY A 29 -48.80 -19.77 26.69
N ASP A 30 -49.83 -18.93 26.60
CA ASP A 30 -50.09 -17.79 27.50
C ASP A 30 -51.01 -18.13 28.68
N ARG A 31 -51.49 -19.38 28.78
CA ARG A 31 -52.42 -19.82 29.81
C ARG A 31 -51.71 -20.64 30.89
N ILE A 32 -51.95 -20.26 32.14
CA ILE A 32 -51.53 -21.03 33.32
C ILE A 32 -52.73 -21.84 33.82
N VAL A 33 -52.57 -23.16 33.88
CA VAL A 33 -53.60 -24.09 34.36
C VAL A 33 -53.11 -24.70 35.67
N VAL A 34 -53.89 -24.52 36.75
CA VAL A 34 -53.59 -25.11 38.05
C VAL A 34 -54.72 -26.04 38.45
N ASP A 35 -54.46 -27.34 38.39
CA ASP A 35 -55.40 -28.38 38.79
C ASP A 35 -55.32 -28.58 40.31
N ARG A 36 -56.46 -28.54 41.01
CA ARG A 36 -56.57 -28.84 42.46
C ARG A 36 -55.64 -27.98 43.36
N LEU A 37 -55.60 -26.67 43.13
CA LEU A 37 -54.91 -25.75 44.03
C LEU A 37 -55.63 -25.66 45.39
N SER A 38 -54.93 -25.99 46.47
CA SER A 38 -55.36 -25.74 47.84
C SER A 38 -54.27 -24.95 48.56
N VAL A 39 -54.63 -23.80 49.12
CA VAL A 39 -53.72 -22.94 49.89
C VAL A 39 -54.23 -22.88 51.31
N GLN A 40 -53.38 -23.28 52.25
CA GLN A 40 -53.70 -23.25 53.68
C GLN A 40 -53.03 -22.04 54.33
N ASP A 41 -53.77 -20.94 54.43
CA ASP A 41 -53.34 -19.75 55.15
C ASP A 41 -54.56 -19.11 55.82
N GLN A 42 -54.49 -18.96 57.14
CA GLN A 42 -55.62 -18.47 57.94
C GLN A 42 -56.02 -17.04 57.58
N ALA A 43 -55.04 -16.17 57.30
CA ALA A 43 -55.28 -14.76 57.01
C ALA A 43 -55.87 -14.59 55.60
N LEU A 44 -55.34 -15.31 54.61
CA LEU A 44 -55.84 -15.27 53.24
C LEU A 44 -57.23 -15.91 53.12
N ALA A 45 -57.48 -17.00 53.84
CA ALA A 45 -58.78 -17.63 53.89
C ALA A 45 -59.84 -16.71 54.52
N ALA A 46 -59.50 -16.01 55.61
CA ALA A 46 -60.39 -15.02 56.22
C ALA A 46 -60.67 -13.85 55.26
N TYR A 47 -59.64 -13.32 54.61
CA TYR A 47 -59.78 -12.23 53.63
C TYR A 47 -60.68 -12.58 52.43
N LEU A 48 -60.59 -13.81 51.92
CA LEU A 48 -61.49 -14.28 50.85
C LEU A 48 -62.89 -14.61 51.37
N ALA A 49 -63.04 -15.05 52.62
CA ALA A 49 -64.33 -15.35 53.21
C ALA A 49 -65.23 -14.11 53.36
N GLU A 50 -64.64 -12.93 53.57
CA GLU A 50 -65.35 -11.64 53.63
C GLU A 50 -65.95 -11.20 52.27
N ARG A 51 -65.53 -11.81 51.16
CA ARG A 51 -66.01 -11.50 49.80
C ARG A 51 -67.21 -12.37 49.43
N ALA A 52 -68.09 -11.82 48.59
CA ALA A 52 -69.19 -12.59 47.99
C ALA A 52 -68.64 -13.80 47.21
N PRO A 53 -69.31 -14.98 47.25
CA PRO A 53 -68.80 -16.19 46.61
C PRO A 53 -68.47 -16.04 45.12
N GLU A 54 -69.24 -15.20 44.42
CA GLU A 54 -69.12 -14.92 42.99
C GLU A 54 -67.83 -14.15 42.65
N ASP A 55 -67.36 -13.28 43.56
CA ASP A 55 -66.19 -12.43 43.35
C ASP A 55 -64.87 -13.10 43.72
N ARG A 56 -64.91 -14.16 44.53
CA ARG A 56 -63.70 -14.83 45.06
C ARG A 56 -62.79 -15.33 43.96
N ALA A 57 -63.35 -15.90 42.88
CA ALA A 57 -62.57 -16.40 41.75
C ALA A 57 -61.77 -15.29 41.05
N ALA A 58 -62.39 -14.15 40.79
CA ALA A 58 -61.74 -13.00 40.14
C ALA A 58 -60.65 -12.37 41.02
N VAL A 59 -60.85 -12.35 42.34
CA VAL A 59 -59.84 -11.86 43.29
C VAL A 59 -58.63 -12.79 43.35
N VAL A 60 -58.84 -14.12 43.36
CA VAL A 60 -57.74 -15.09 43.34
C VAL A 60 -56.96 -15.03 42.02
N GLU A 61 -57.64 -14.91 40.88
CA GLU A 61 -56.97 -14.74 39.59
C GLU A 61 -56.09 -13.47 39.57
N ARG A 62 -56.63 -12.36 40.09
CA ARG A 62 -55.89 -11.09 40.20
C ARG A 62 -54.70 -11.20 41.14
N ALA A 63 -54.86 -11.86 42.29
CA ALA A 63 -53.79 -12.09 43.25
C ALA A 63 -52.67 -12.95 42.66
N LEU A 64 -53.02 -14.01 41.92
CA LEU A 64 -52.05 -14.86 41.23
C LEU A 64 -51.27 -14.07 40.18
N ARG A 65 -51.95 -13.22 39.40
CA ARG A 65 -51.31 -12.36 38.40
C ARG A 65 -50.34 -11.37 39.04
N ILE A 66 -50.77 -10.66 40.08
CA ILE A 66 -49.92 -9.70 40.82
C ILE A 66 -48.75 -10.41 41.47
N GLY A 67 -48.97 -11.59 42.08
CA GLY A 67 -47.92 -12.39 42.72
C GLY A 67 -46.87 -12.87 41.73
N LEU A 68 -47.27 -13.35 40.55
CA LEU A 68 -46.34 -13.79 39.50
C LEU A 68 -45.52 -12.63 38.93
N VAL A 69 -46.11 -11.45 38.74
CA VAL A 69 -45.37 -10.24 38.32
C VAL A 69 -44.38 -9.80 39.42
N ALA A 70 -44.79 -9.81 40.69
CA ALA A 70 -43.90 -9.46 41.79
C ALA A 70 -42.72 -10.44 41.93
N LEU A 71 -42.94 -11.74 41.71
CA LEU A 71 -41.88 -12.75 41.69
C LEU A 71 -40.93 -12.56 40.50
N GLN A 72 -41.45 -12.16 39.34
CA GLN A 72 -40.65 -11.82 38.16
C GLN A 72 -39.75 -10.61 38.41
N ASP A 73 -40.30 -9.53 38.99
CA ASP A 73 -39.55 -8.30 39.30
C ASP A 73 -38.49 -8.52 40.38
N ALA A 74 -38.80 -9.31 41.41
CA ALA A 74 -37.83 -9.67 42.46
C ALA A 74 -36.63 -10.44 41.87
N GLY A 75 -36.87 -11.33 40.90
CA GLY A 75 -35.79 -12.04 40.19
C GLY A 75 -34.90 -11.10 39.37
N VAL A 76 -35.45 -10.05 38.78
CA VAL A 76 -34.68 -9.03 38.04
C VAL A 76 -33.85 -8.15 38.98
N SER A 77 -34.40 -7.74 40.12
CA SER A 77 -33.66 -6.93 41.12
C SER A 77 -32.43 -7.66 41.64
N VAL A 78 -32.58 -8.95 41.99
CA VAL A 78 -31.45 -9.77 42.47
C VAL A 78 -30.35 -9.88 41.40
N ASN A 79 -30.71 -10.03 40.13
CA ASN A 79 -29.73 -10.07 39.04
C ASN A 79 -28.99 -8.74 38.86
N VAL A 80 -29.68 -7.60 38.98
CA VAL A 80 -29.03 -6.27 38.87
C VAL A 80 -28.05 -6.03 40.02
N ASP A 81 -28.38 -6.44 41.24
CA ASP A 81 -27.51 -6.29 42.40
C ASP A 81 -26.25 -7.17 42.31
N VAL A 82 -26.39 -8.41 41.82
CA VAL A 82 -25.25 -9.30 41.54
C VAL A 82 -24.35 -8.70 40.46
N VAL A 83 -24.94 -8.21 39.36
CA VAL A 83 -24.19 -7.57 38.28
C VAL A 83 -23.44 -6.34 38.79
N ARG A 84 -24.08 -5.47 39.58
CA ARG A 84 -23.44 -4.29 40.20
C ARG A 84 -22.27 -4.69 41.11
N ALA A 85 -22.43 -5.75 41.89
CA ALA A 85 -21.36 -6.25 42.75
C ALA A 85 -20.16 -6.78 41.95
N GLU A 86 -20.40 -7.55 40.88
CA GLU A 86 -19.34 -8.07 40.02
C GLU A 86 -18.63 -6.96 39.23
N PHE A 87 -19.36 -5.98 38.68
CA PHE A 87 -18.75 -4.79 38.08
C PHE A 87 -17.89 -4.02 39.10
N GLY A 88 -18.36 -3.87 40.33
CA GLY A 88 -17.59 -3.24 41.40
C GLY A 88 -16.32 -4.02 41.80
N LYS A 89 -16.29 -5.34 41.61
CA LYS A 89 -15.06 -6.14 41.81
C LYS A 89 -14.10 -5.96 40.65
N ILE A 90 -14.59 -5.98 39.41
CA ILE A 90 -13.77 -5.80 38.19
C ILE A 90 -13.11 -4.41 38.18
N VAL A 91 -13.84 -3.35 38.53
CA VAL A 91 -13.28 -1.99 38.60
C VAL A 91 -12.14 -1.93 39.61
N ARG A 92 -12.35 -2.43 40.82
CA ARG A 92 -11.30 -2.48 41.87
C ARG A 92 -10.09 -3.31 41.44
N GLN A 93 -10.31 -4.46 40.79
CA GLN A 93 -9.22 -5.27 40.27
C GLN A 93 -8.44 -4.53 39.17
N THR A 94 -9.14 -3.81 38.30
CA THR A 94 -8.53 -3.01 37.23
C THR A 94 -7.70 -1.87 37.80
N GLU A 95 -8.19 -1.15 38.81
CA GLU A 95 -7.45 -0.09 39.51
C GLU A 95 -6.14 -0.63 40.09
N ILE A 96 -6.19 -1.75 40.81
CA ILE A 96 -4.99 -2.38 41.40
C ILE A 96 -3.99 -2.80 40.31
N VAL A 97 -4.46 -3.37 39.20
CA VAL A 97 -3.58 -3.75 38.08
C VAL A 97 -2.95 -2.52 37.45
N ASN A 98 -3.72 -1.45 37.25
CA ASN A 98 -3.24 -0.21 36.66
C ASN A 98 -2.20 0.48 37.55
N GLU A 99 -2.44 0.57 38.86
CA GLU A 99 -1.46 1.11 39.81
C GLU A 99 -0.16 0.31 39.81
N ARG A 100 -0.24 -1.02 39.80
CA ARG A 100 0.94 -1.90 39.72
C ARG A 100 1.70 -1.72 38.40
N ALA A 101 0.97 -1.60 37.29
CA ALA A 101 1.57 -1.36 35.97
C ALA A 101 2.26 0.01 35.92
N ALA A 102 1.64 1.05 36.47
CA ALA A 102 2.22 2.39 36.57
C ALA A 102 3.51 2.38 37.40
N ALA A 103 3.50 1.73 38.57
CA ALA A 103 4.68 1.61 39.42
C ALA A 103 5.82 0.81 38.74
N ALA A 104 5.49 -0.27 38.04
CA ALA A 104 6.48 -1.06 37.30
C ALA A 104 7.09 -0.27 36.12
N LEU A 105 6.25 0.51 35.41
CA LEU A 105 6.70 1.39 34.34
C LEU A 105 7.62 2.48 34.89
N GLU A 106 7.24 3.14 35.99
CA GLU A 106 8.06 4.17 36.63
C GLU A 106 9.43 3.61 37.04
N GLN A 107 9.46 2.43 37.67
CA GLN A 107 10.70 1.78 38.06
C GLN A 107 11.59 1.45 36.85
N THR A 108 10.97 1.01 35.76
CA THR A 108 11.68 0.69 34.51
C THR A 108 12.25 1.95 33.87
N LEU A 109 11.46 3.03 33.81
CA LEU A 109 11.90 4.32 33.28
C LEU A 109 13.03 4.91 34.11
N ARG A 110 12.91 4.88 35.45
CA ARG A 110 13.98 5.30 36.37
C ARG A 110 15.27 4.52 36.13
N THR A 111 15.18 3.20 36.05
CA THR A 111 16.36 2.33 35.88
C THR A 111 17.06 2.57 34.54
N ASN A 112 16.32 2.84 33.48
CA ASN A 112 16.90 2.99 32.14
C ASN A 112 17.30 4.44 31.83
N PHE A 113 16.52 5.42 32.29
CA PHE A 113 16.59 6.82 31.86
C PHE A 113 16.89 7.83 32.98
N ALA A 114 17.10 7.42 34.24
CA ALA A 114 17.47 8.38 35.28
C ALA A 114 18.75 9.14 34.92
N ASP A 115 18.77 10.43 35.22
CA ASP A 115 19.91 11.29 34.97
C ASP A 115 21.12 10.84 35.79
N GLY A 116 22.27 10.64 35.13
CA GLY A 116 23.53 10.20 35.74
C GLY A 116 23.64 8.70 36.02
N ASP A 117 22.57 8.05 36.50
CA ASP A 117 22.61 6.63 36.93
C ASP A 117 21.84 5.66 36.02
N GLY A 118 21.07 6.18 35.06
CA GLY A 118 20.36 5.38 34.08
C GLY A 118 21.30 4.61 33.14
N ARG A 119 20.86 3.42 32.71
CA ARG A 119 21.62 2.58 31.77
C ARG A 119 21.93 3.31 30.45
N LEU A 120 20.98 4.09 29.93
CA LEU A 120 21.14 4.82 28.66
C LEU A 120 22.20 5.91 28.76
N PRO A 121 22.12 6.88 29.68
CA PRO A 121 23.17 7.90 29.84
C PRO A 121 24.56 7.30 30.04
N ARG A 122 24.69 6.25 30.86
CA ARG A 122 25.97 5.56 31.07
C ARG A 122 26.53 4.90 29.82
N THR A 123 25.65 4.30 29.02
CA THR A 123 26.05 3.65 27.76
C THR A 123 26.45 4.72 26.74
N LEU A 124 25.68 5.80 26.63
CA LEU A 124 26.00 6.92 25.76
C LEU A 124 27.33 7.57 26.15
N GLU A 125 27.58 7.82 27.44
CA GLU A 125 28.86 8.35 27.93
C GLU A 125 30.02 7.39 27.61
N ARG A 126 29.83 6.08 27.79
CA ARG A 126 30.86 5.07 27.47
C ARG A 126 31.22 5.02 25.98
N PHE A 127 30.26 5.24 25.09
CA PHE A 127 30.49 5.14 23.65
C PHE A 127 30.84 6.49 23.01
N LEU A 128 30.19 7.57 23.42
CA LEU A 128 30.23 8.91 22.81
C LEU A 128 30.82 10.00 23.71
N GLY A 129 31.09 9.71 24.98
CA GLY A 129 31.70 10.69 25.90
C GLY A 129 33.13 11.07 25.51
N ASP A 130 33.75 11.93 26.30
CA ASP A 130 35.06 12.52 25.96
C ASP A 130 36.19 11.50 25.78
N ARG A 131 36.06 10.32 26.42
CA ARG A 131 36.92 9.15 26.27
C ARG A 131 36.15 7.93 25.72
N GLY A 132 35.10 8.17 24.95
CA GLY A 132 34.22 7.15 24.42
C GLY A 132 34.91 6.26 23.40
N ALA A 133 34.44 5.01 23.29
CA ALA A 133 34.98 4.03 22.34
C ALA A 133 34.96 4.53 20.88
N LEU A 134 33.97 5.34 20.49
CA LEU A 134 33.86 5.89 19.14
C LEU A 134 34.97 6.89 18.85
N ARG A 135 35.31 7.76 19.81
CA ARG A 135 36.42 8.71 19.66
C ARG A 135 37.75 7.98 19.51
N GLY A 136 37.99 6.95 20.33
CA GLY A 136 39.19 6.11 20.19
C GLY A 136 39.30 5.47 18.80
N MET A 137 38.19 4.94 18.27
CA MET A 137 38.15 4.34 16.93
C MET A 137 38.37 5.38 15.82
N VAL A 138 37.78 6.57 15.94
CA VAL A 138 38.00 7.68 14.98
C VAL A 138 39.44 8.14 15.03
N ASP A 139 40.01 8.33 16.22
CA ASP A 139 41.41 8.72 16.41
C ASP A 139 42.38 7.62 15.95
N GLU A 140 41.96 6.35 15.89
CA GLU A 140 42.79 5.26 15.36
C GLU A 140 42.72 5.17 13.84
N LEU A 141 41.55 5.42 13.24
CA LEU A 141 41.35 5.22 11.80
C LEU A 141 41.57 6.48 10.96
N PHE A 142 41.22 7.65 11.48
CA PHE A 142 41.13 8.90 10.71
C PHE A 142 42.15 9.97 11.13
N ASP A 143 42.93 9.75 12.18
CA ASP A 143 43.98 10.68 12.59
C ASP A 143 45.14 10.67 11.59
N GLU A 144 45.23 11.71 10.77
CA GLU A 144 46.28 11.89 9.75
C GLU A 144 47.69 11.96 10.34
N SER A 145 47.83 12.44 11.58
CA SER A 145 49.14 12.53 12.26
C SER A 145 49.67 11.16 12.69
N LYS A 146 48.78 10.18 12.90
CA LYS A 146 49.15 8.82 13.26
C LYS A 146 49.50 8.02 12.03
N ARG A 147 50.75 7.56 11.99
CA ARG A 147 51.24 6.71 10.90
C ARG A 147 50.44 5.42 10.75
N ASP A 148 49.93 4.84 11.83
CA ASP A 148 49.23 3.56 11.73
C ASP A 148 47.74 3.68 11.37
N SER A 149 47.20 4.90 11.28
CA SER A 149 45.80 5.11 10.88
C SER A 149 45.57 4.75 9.42
N ALA A 150 44.32 4.45 9.05
CA ALA A 150 43.97 4.10 7.67
C ALA A 150 44.35 5.26 6.72
N ILE A 151 44.05 6.49 7.13
CA ILE A 151 44.41 7.70 6.39
C ILE A 151 45.93 7.91 6.37
N GLY A 152 46.64 7.74 7.50
CA GLY A 152 48.09 7.88 7.55
C GLY A 152 48.85 6.81 6.74
N ARG A 153 48.31 5.60 6.63
CA ARG A 153 48.83 4.53 5.76
C ARG A 153 48.61 4.84 4.29
N ILE A 154 47.41 5.34 3.93
CA ILE A 154 47.10 5.81 2.57
C ILE A 154 48.01 6.99 2.22
N GLY A 155 48.14 7.96 3.12
CA GLY A 155 49.07 9.09 3.01
C GLY A 155 50.48 8.63 2.70
N ARG A 156 51.08 7.74 3.50
CA ARG A 156 52.43 7.19 3.21
C ARG A 156 52.50 6.34 1.96
N MET A 157 51.43 5.64 1.59
CA MET A 157 51.39 4.91 0.33
C MET A 157 51.50 5.92 -0.81
N LEU A 158 50.64 6.94 -0.81
CA LEU A 158 50.62 8.03 -1.79
C LEU A 158 51.94 8.80 -1.77
N GLU A 159 52.47 9.20 -0.62
CA GLU A 159 53.76 9.88 -0.45
C GLU A 159 54.90 9.03 -1.03
N ARG A 160 54.93 7.71 -0.81
CA ARG A 160 55.90 6.83 -1.52
C ARG A 160 55.71 6.76 -3.04
N TYR A 161 54.52 7.05 -3.55
CA TYR A 161 54.22 7.12 -4.98
C TYR A 161 54.38 8.55 -5.56
N PHE A 162 54.35 9.60 -4.74
CA PHE A 162 54.32 11.00 -5.16
C PHE A 162 55.56 11.82 -4.74
N ASP A 163 56.24 11.47 -3.64
CA ASP A 163 57.50 12.10 -3.22
C ASP A 163 58.70 11.41 -3.87
N GLY A 164 59.15 12.06 -4.93
CA GLY A 164 60.32 11.71 -5.71
C GLY A 164 60.06 12.09 -7.15
N ASP A 165 60.83 13.04 -7.65
CA ASP A 165 60.95 13.48 -9.05
C ASP A 165 61.20 12.35 -10.09
N ALA A 166 61.12 11.08 -9.69
CA ALA A 166 61.40 9.87 -10.46
C ALA A 166 60.27 8.81 -10.39
N SER A 167 59.05 9.16 -9.98
CA SER A 167 57.94 8.21 -10.05
C SER A 167 57.59 7.86 -11.50
N LYS A 168 57.55 6.56 -11.81
CA LYS A 168 57.17 6.01 -13.13
C LYS A 168 55.86 6.59 -13.66
N LEU A 169 54.95 7.06 -12.79
CA LEU A 169 53.72 7.74 -13.17
C LEU A 169 53.93 9.19 -13.63
N ALA A 170 54.83 9.96 -13.01
CA ALA A 170 55.22 11.28 -13.50
C ALA A 170 55.89 11.17 -14.88
N PHE A 171 56.68 10.11 -15.09
CA PHE A 171 57.25 9.79 -16.40
C PHE A 171 56.18 9.43 -17.46
N LEU A 172 55.14 8.70 -17.08
CA LEU A 172 54.06 8.27 -17.99
C LEU A 172 53.02 9.39 -18.28
N LEU A 173 52.90 10.38 -17.39
CA LEU A 173 51.89 11.43 -17.46
C LEU A 173 52.43 12.78 -17.97
N ASP A 174 53.74 12.92 -18.19
CA ASP A 174 54.32 14.14 -18.77
C ASP A 174 54.10 14.16 -20.30
N PRO A 175 53.31 15.12 -20.84
CA PRO A 175 53.00 15.21 -22.26
C PRO A 175 54.10 15.89 -23.09
N THR A 176 55.13 16.46 -22.46
CA THR A 176 56.22 17.18 -23.13
C THR A 176 57.44 16.30 -23.40
N ARG A 177 57.50 15.11 -22.78
CA ARG A 177 58.61 14.18 -22.95
C ARG A 177 58.42 13.27 -24.16
N LEU A 178 59.43 13.23 -25.01
CA LEU A 178 59.54 12.27 -26.11
C LEU A 178 59.62 10.86 -25.52
N HIS A 179 58.77 9.94 -26.01
CA HIS A 179 58.57 8.56 -25.54
C HIS A 179 57.65 8.34 -24.32
N SER A 180 56.92 9.36 -23.85
CA SER A 180 55.80 9.16 -22.91
C SER A 180 54.54 8.65 -23.64
N PRO A 181 53.76 7.72 -23.08
CA PRO A 181 52.46 7.31 -23.63
C PRO A 181 51.49 8.48 -23.82
N MET A 182 51.55 9.50 -22.96
CA MET A 182 50.75 10.72 -23.13
C MET A 182 51.21 11.58 -24.31
N HIS A 183 52.51 11.58 -24.62
CA HIS A 183 53.00 12.23 -25.83
C HIS A 183 52.54 11.49 -27.10
N GLN A 184 52.57 10.15 -27.10
CA GLN A 184 52.04 9.34 -28.21
C GLN A 184 50.53 9.55 -28.39
N PHE A 185 49.76 9.49 -27.31
CA PHE A 185 48.32 9.73 -27.35
C PHE A 185 47.96 11.14 -27.84
N ARG A 186 48.68 12.18 -27.38
CA ARG A 186 48.49 13.56 -27.88
C ARG A 186 48.77 13.66 -29.37
N GLN A 187 49.80 12.97 -29.85
CA GLN A 187 50.18 12.96 -31.26
C GLN A 187 49.13 12.24 -32.12
N GLU A 188 48.69 11.06 -31.70
CA GLU A 188 47.62 10.31 -32.36
C GLU A 188 46.30 11.10 -32.42
N MET A 189 45.92 11.77 -31.33
CA MET A 189 44.73 12.63 -31.30
C MET A 189 44.88 13.82 -32.26
N THR A 190 46.05 14.48 -32.27
CA THR A 190 46.30 15.62 -33.16
C THR A 190 46.24 15.22 -34.63
N ASP A 191 46.82 14.06 -34.97
CA ASP A 191 46.78 13.52 -36.34
C ASP A 191 45.36 13.04 -36.71
N GLY A 192 44.62 12.46 -35.77
CA GLY A 192 43.21 12.13 -35.92
C GLY A 192 42.35 13.35 -36.23
N PHE A 193 42.54 14.46 -35.49
CA PHE A 193 41.82 15.71 -35.76
C PHE A 193 42.18 16.32 -37.11
N ARG A 194 43.45 16.26 -37.54
CA ARG A 194 43.88 16.75 -38.87
C ARG A 194 43.20 15.95 -39.99
N ASN A 195 43.21 14.62 -39.88
CA ASN A 195 42.54 13.75 -40.85
C ASN A 195 41.02 13.98 -40.91
N LEU A 196 40.38 14.22 -39.76
CA LEU A 196 38.96 14.56 -39.72
C LEU A 196 38.69 15.90 -40.41
N GLN A 197 39.53 16.92 -40.16
CA GLN A 197 39.40 18.22 -40.79
C GLN A 197 39.54 18.13 -42.32
N GLU A 198 40.51 17.38 -42.83
CA GLU A 198 40.70 17.16 -44.27
C GLU A 198 39.49 16.47 -44.92
N ARG A 199 38.95 15.44 -44.27
CA ARG A 199 37.74 14.75 -44.74
C ARG A 199 36.52 15.66 -44.75
N LEU A 200 36.37 16.51 -43.73
CA LEU A 200 35.25 17.43 -43.62
C LEU A 200 35.29 18.48 -44.74
N VAL A 201 36.48 19.06 -45.01
CA VAL A 201 36.69 19.98 -46.14
C VAL A 201 36.39 19.30 -47.48
N ALA A 202 36.80 18.05 -47.67
CA ALA A 202 36.51 17.31 -48.90
C ALA A 202 35.00 17.05 -49.08
N ILE A 203 34.28 16.73 -47.99
CA ILE A 203 32.83 16.55 -48.01
C ILE A 203 32.11 17.85 -48.32
N GLU A 204 32.50 18.96 -47.68
CA GLU A 204 31.93 20.29 -47.94
C GLU A 204 32.16 20.74 -49.38
N ALA A 205 33.37 20.55 -49.92
CA ALA A 205 33.68 20.87 -51.31
C ALA A 205 32.84 20.03 -52.29
N ALA A 206 32.66 18.73 -52.01
CA ALA A 206 31.80 17.86 -52.80
C ALA A 206 30.31 18.26 -52.70
N ALA A 207 29.84 18.65 -51.51
CA ALA A 207 28.47 19.13 -51.31
C ALA A 207 28.21 20.45 -52.03
N ALA A 208 29.14 21.41 -51.96
CA ALA A 208 29.07 22.68 -52.66
C ALA A 208 29.04 22.50 -54.18
N ALA A 209 29.87 21.59 -54.73
CA ALA A 209 29.87 21.25 -56.15
C ALA A 209 28.52 20.66 -56.61
N ARG A 210 27.98 19.69 -55.85
CA ARG A 210 26.64 19.12 -56.13
C ARG A 210 25.54 20.18 -56.02
N GLY A 211 25.62 21.10 -55.05
CA GLY A 211 24.69 22.21 -54.89
C GLY A 211 24.71 23.16 -56.09
N ALA A 212 25.90 23.49 -56.60
CA ALA A 212 26.05 24.35 -57.77
C ALA A 212 25.53 23.70 -59.07
N GLU A 213 25.69 22.38 -59.21
CA GLU A 213 25.14 21.61 -60.35
C GLU A 213 23.61 21.50 -60.29
N ARG A 214 23.05 21.20 -59.11
CA ARG A 214 21.59 21.23 -58.88
C ARG A 214 21.01 22.62 -59.10
N ALA A 215 21.74 23.67 -58.75
CA ALA A 215 21.27 25.04 -58.92
C ALA A 215 21.13 25.47 -60.40
N ARG A 216 21.84 24.82 -61.32
CA ARG A 216 21.90 25.17 -62.77
C ARG A 216 21.04 24.28 -63.66
N SER A 217 20.53 23.15 -63.18
CA SER A 217 19.81 22.17 -63.99
C SER A 217 18.28 22.27 -63.82
N ALA A 218 17.53 21.69 -64.76
CA ALA A 218 16.06 21.55 -64.71
C ALA A 218 15.54 20.75 -63.49
N ALA A 219 16.45 20.23 -62.64
CA ALA A 219 16.16 19.51 -61.41
C ALA A 219 15.46 20.39 -60.34
N LYS A 220 15.61 21.72 -60.37
CA LYS A 220 14.83 22.60 -59.47
C LYS A 220 13.31 22.49 -59.68
N GLY A 221 12.89 22.23 -60.92
CA GLY A 221 11.48 21.99 -61.24
C GLY A 221 11.00 20.69 -60.61
N ALA A 222 11.79 19.63 -60.75
CA ALA A 222 11.48 18.31 -60.17
C ALA A 222 11.44 18.33 -58.63
N ASP A 223 12.41 18.96 -57.95
CA ASP A 223 12.42 19.06 -56.48
C ASP A 223 11.18 19.81 -55.95
N PHE A 224 10.73 20.84 -56.68
CA PHE A 224 9.52 21.59 -56.34
C PHE A 224 8.25 20.77 -56.58
N GLU A 225 8.20 20.03 -57.70
CA GLU A 225 7.10 19.10 -57.98
C GLU A 225 7.01 17.99 -56.92
N ASP A 226 8.14 17.40 -56.50
CA ASP A 226 8.16 16.35 -55.48
C ASP A 226 7.65 16.86 -54.11
N LEU A 227 8.01 18.10 -53.75
CA LEU A 227 7.49 18.74 -52.54
C LEU A 227 5.98 18.99 -52.65
N LEU A 228 5.52 19.50 -53.81
CA LEU A 228 4.10 19.72 -54.08
C LEU A 228 3.31 18.42 -54.04
N GLU A 229 3.84 17.35 -54.63
CA GLU A 229 3.23 16.01 -54.61
C GLU A 229 3.04 15.52 -53.17
N ALA A 230 4.07 15.64 -52.33
CA ALA A 230 3.99 15.24 -50.94
C ALA A 230 2.92 16.04 -50.18
N MET A 231 2.92 17.37 -50.32
CA MET A 231 1.93 18.24 -49.67
C MET A 231 0.50 17.97 -50.16
N LEU A 232 0.29 17.81 -51.47
CA LEU A 232 -1.00 17.50 -52.06
C LEU A 232 -1.46 16.10 -51.66
N GLY A 233 -0.56 15.12 -51.61
CA GLY A 233 -0.86 13.74 -51.23
C GLY A 233 -1.30 13.62 -49.76
N ASP A 234 -0.72 14.43 -48.87
CA ASP A 234 -1.14 14.50 -47.47
C ASP A 234 -2.54 15.12 -47.32
N LEU A 235 -2.86 16.17 -48.10
CA LEU A 235 -4.21 16.74 -48.13
C LEU A 235 -5.23 15.76 -48.71
N ALA A 236 -4.90 15.11 -49.83
CA ALA A 236 -5.77 14.15 -50.52
C ALA A 236 -6.12 12.95 -49.64
N ARG A 237 -5.12 12.37 -48.94
CA ARG A 237 -5.34 11.28 -47.96
C ARG A 237 -6.32 11.65 -46.85
N GLY A 238 -6.35 12.92 -46.44
CA GLY A 238 -7.27 13.40 -45.41
C GLY A 238 -8.72 13.52 -45.88
N ALA A 239 -8.94 13.80 -47.16
CA ALA A 239 -10.26 14.01 -47.76
C ALA A 239 -10.84 12.77 -48.46
N GLY A 240 -10.02 11.75 -48.73
CA GLY A 240 -10.40 10.57 -49.53
C GLY A 240 -10.17 10.74 -51.04
N ASP A 241 -9.51 11.84 -51.44
CA ASP A 241 -9.23 12.18 -52.83
C ASP A 241 -8.04 11.36 -53.37
N LEU A 242 -7.99 11.18 -54.70
CA LEU A 242 -6.90 10.50 -55.41
C LEU A 242 -6.04 11.52 -56.15
N LEU A 243 -4.73 11.51 -55.88
CA LEU A 243 -3.74 12.36 -56.55
C LEU A 243 -2.92 11.52 -57.53
N ASP A 244 -2.92 11.91 -58.81
CA ASP A 244 -2.10 11.32 -59.87
C ASP A 244 -1.09 12.35 -60.40
N ARG A 245 0.16 11.94 -60.57
CA ARG A 245 1.22 12.75 -61.21
C ARG A 245 1.21 12.51 -62.72
N THR A 246 0.74 13.51 -63.48
CA THR A 246 0.52 13.39 -64.94
C THR A 246 1.51 14.21 -65.77
N GLY A 247 2.59 14.74 -65.18
CA GLY A 247 3.54 15.65 -65.84
C GLY A 247 4.16 15.11 -67.15
N THR A 248 4.17 13.79 -67.33
CA THR A 248 4.63 13.10 -68.55
C THR A 248 3.51 12.60 -69.46
N GLU A 249 2.25 12.79 -69.10
CA GLU A 249 1.10 12.30 -69.88
C GLU A 249 0.55 13.34 -70.86
N THR A 250 0.31 12.90 -72.10
CA THR A 250 -0.30 13.72 -73.14
C THR A 250 -1.81 13.86 -72.89
N GLY A 251 -2.31 15.09 -72.99
CA GLY A 251 -3.72 15.42 -72.82
C GLY A 251 -4.60 14.93 -73.97
N THR A 252 -5.91 15.04 -73.77
CA THR A 252 -6.94 14.62 -74.74
C THR A 252 -7.00 15.50 -76.00
N LEU A 253 -6.43 16.71 -75.96
CA LEU A 253 -6.24 17.56 -77.14
C LEU A 253 -4.84 17.36 -77.74
N LEU A 254 -4.77 17.28 -79.07
CA LEU A 254 -3.52 17.14 -79.81
C LEU A 254 -2.56 18.29 -79.46
N LYS A 255 -1.34 17.96 -78.97
CA LYS A 255 -0.30 18.88 -78.47
C LYS A 255 -0.58 19.61 -77.14
N SER A 256 -1.49 19.13 -76.32
CA SER A 256 -1.63 19.60 -74.93
C SER A 256 -1.10 18.57 -73.93
N LYS A 257 -0.49 18.99 -72.83
CA LYS A 257 -0.17 18.13 -71.68
C LYS A 257 -1.35 18.10 -70.71
N LYS A 258 -1.53 17.02 -69.95
CA LYS A 258 -2.58 16.95 -68.91
C LYS A 258 -2.35 17.94 -67.75
N GLY A 259 -1.12 18.41 -67.58
CA GLY A 259 -0.67 19.19 -66.42
C GLY A 259 0.24 18.34 -65.52
N ASP A 260 0.74 18.91 -64.44
CA ASP A 260 1.73 18.25 -63.57
C ASP A 260 1.06 17.25 -62.61
N PHE A 261 -0.09 17.63 -62.04
CA PHE A 261 -0.89 16.79 -61.14
C PHE A 261 -2.39 16.86 -61.49
N VAL A 262 -3.09 15.74 -61.32
CA VAL A 262 -4.55 15.63 -61.41
C VAL A 262 -5.07 15.11 -60.08
N LEU A 263 -6.00 15.84 -59.46
CA LEU A 263 -6.65 15.46 -58.22
C LEU A 263 -8.11 15.09 -58.50
N THR A 264 -8.49 13.85 -58.18
CA THR A 264 -9.85 13.34 -58.29
C THR A 264 -10.50 13.34 -56.91
N LEU A 265 -11.55 14.14 -56.74
CA LEU A 265 -12.21 14.33 -55.44
C LEU A 265 -13.13 13.16 -55.07
N ASP A 266 -13.24 12.81 -53.78
CA ASP A 266 -14.17 11.78 -53.30
C ASP A 266 -15.64 12.23 -53.51
N ALA A 267 -16.36 11.47 -54.35
CA ALA A 267 -17.76 11.69 -54.67
C ALA A 267 -18.71 11.61 -53.45
N ARG A 268 -18.26 11.04 -52.32
CA ARG A 268 -19.05 10.99 -51.08
C ARG A 268 -19.01 12.30 -50.30
N VAL A 269 -17.94 13.08 -50.48
CA VAL A 269 -17.72 14.38 -49.81
C VAL A 269 -18.18 15.53 -50.71
N ALA A 270 -17.90 15.44 -52.02
CA ALA A 270 -18.47 16.29 -53.04
C ALA A 270 -19.85 15.75 -53.44
N ARG A 271 -20.93 16.17 -52.76
CA ARG A 271 -22.34 15.77 -53.03
C ARG A 271 -22.56 15.46 -54.51
N GLY A 272 -22.76 14.18 -54.80
CA GLY A 272 -22.68 13.59 -56.14
C GLY A 272 -23.28 14.44 -57.27
N CYS A 273 -22.44 14.70 -58.27
CA CYS A 273 -22.90 14.84 -59.64
C CYS A 273 -22.33 13.64 -60.40
N ASP A 274 -23.21 12.72 -60.79
CA ASP A 274 -22.89 11.66 -61.74
C ASP A 274 -22.31 12.28 -63.02
N LEU A 275 -21.13 11.81 -63.43
CA LEU A 275 -20.54 12.00 -64.75
C LEU A 275 -20.25 10.64 -65.37
#